data_AF-A0A645GY90-F1
#
_entry.id   AF-A0A645GY90-F1
#
_cell.length_a   1.000
_cell.length_b   1.000
_cell.length_c   1.000
_cell.angle_alpha   90.00
_cell.angle_beta   90.00
_cell.angle_gamma   90.00
#
_symmetry.space_group_name_H-M   'P 1'
#
loop_
_entity.id
_entity.type
_entity.pdbx_description
1 polymer ?
#
loop_
_entity_poly.entity_id
_entity_poly.type
_entity_poly.pdbx_seq_one_letter_code
_entity_poly.pdbx_strand_id
1 'polypeptide(L)'
;MTAILKWFEFIQTNIVANGIYQLDRLTKKNIMSFMSKENPTNESTTLYQFGIHEIDNKIYGYAYRSTNDYSSEQLPYSIGVKPTGPFETDDNLFDFLSGLLGEEALQKVMLKLKEYDDQLETQNTYKVGIGGLLEVCVFEKYSLDIKIYDIFPDYRSVHEEILKNCQLGV
;
A
#
# COMPACT_ATOMS: atom_id res chain seq x y z
N MET A 1 -7.57 -2.83 14.48
CA MET A 1 -7.84 -2.81 13.03
C MET A 1 -6.89 -1.81 12.39
N THR A 2 -6.12 -2.22 11.40
CA THR A 2 -5.10 -1.38 10.75
C THR A 2 -5.73 -0.23 9.95
N ALA A 3 -4.96 0.81 9.65
CA ALA A 3 -5.45 2.01 8.96
C ALA A 3 -6.09 1.68 7.60
N ILE A 4 -5.55 0.68 6.88
CA ILE A 4 -6.10 0.20 5.60
C ILE A 4 -7.49 -0.41 5.79
N LEU A 5 -7.68 -1.25 6.81
CA LEU A 5 -8.97 -1.88 7.08
C LEU A 5 -10.02 -0.86 7.54
N LYS A 6 -9.63 0.11 8.36
CA LYS A 6 -10.51 1.23 8.75
C LYS A 6 -10.91 2.10 7.56
N TRP A 7 -9.97 2.35 6.63
CA TRP A 7 -10.27 3.09 5.41
C TRP A 7 -11.20 2.31 4.49
N PHE A 8 -10.97 1.01 4.36
CA PHE A 8 -11.83 0.13 3.59
C PHE A 8 -13.26 0.11 4.16
N GLU A 9 -13.40 -0.08 5.47
CA GLU A 9 -14.69 0.00 6.17
C GLU A 9 -15.37 1.36 5.92
N PHE A 10 -14.62 2.46 6.04
CA PHE A 10 -15.12 3.80 5.78
C PHE A 10 -15.68 3.95 4.36
N ILE A 11 -14.95 3.46 3.34
CA ILE A 11 -15.44 3.45 1.95
C ILE A 11 -16.74 2.66 1.85
N GLN A 12 -16.77 1.42 2.33
CA GLN A 12 -17.95 0.55 2.18
C GLN A 12 -19.20 1.12 2.86
N THR A 13 -19.03 1.82 3.97
CA THR A 13 -20.15 2.33 4.76
C THR A 13 -20.60 3.73 4.34
N ASN A 14 -19.74 4.53 3.72
CA ASN A 14 -20.01 5.95 3.44
C ASN A 14 -19.91 6.35 1.96
N ILE A 15 -19.34 5.53 1.09
CA ILE A 15 -19.04 5.89 -0.30
C ILE A 15 -19.68 4.88 -1.26
N VAL A 16 -20.61 5.39 -2.08
CA VAL A 16 -21.14 4.66 -3.24
C VAL A 16 -20.46 5.20 -4.50
N ALA A 17 -19.56 4.42 -5.09
CA ALA A 17 -18.82 4.77 -6.30
C ALA A 17 -18.93 3.65 -7.35
N ASN A 18 -19.15 4.02 -8.61
CA ASN A 18 -19.26 3.08 -9.74
C ASN A 18 -17.90 2.72 -10.40
N GLY A 19 -16.80 3.25 -9.87
CA GLY A 19 -15.48 3.10 -10.46
C GLY A 19 -14.47 4.02 -9.79
N ILE A 20 -13.21 3.93 -10.23
CA ILE A 20 -12.10 4.62 -9.57
C ILE A 20 -12.16 6.14 -9.71
N TYR A 21 -12.76 6.68 -10.77
CA TYR A 21 -12.88 8.13 -10.94
C TYR A 21 -13.91 8.73 -9.99
N GLN A 22 -15.08 8.09 -9.87
CA GLN A 22 -16.05 8.44 -8.84
C GLN A 22 -15.50 8.24 -7.43
N LEU A 23 -14.76 7.16 -7.18
CA LEU A 23 -14.13 6.91 -5.90
C LEU A 23 -13.14 8.03 -5.56
N ASP A 24 -12.24 8.41 -6.47
CA ASP A 24 -11.30 9.52 -6.28
C ASP A 24 -12.00 10.84 -5.94
N ARG A 25 -13.04 11.20 -6.72
CA ARG A 25 -13.84 12.41 -6.48
C ARG A 25 -14.49 12.43 -5.10
N LEU A 26 -14.95 11.28 -4.59
CA LEU A 26 -15.58 11.15 -3.28
C LEU A 26 -14.54 11.07 -2.15
N THR A 27 -13.40 10.40 -2.38
CA THR A 27 -12.27 10.34 -1.46
C THR A 27 -11.76 11.75 -1.15
N LYS A 28 -11.55 12.62 -2.17
CA LYS A 28 -11.11 14.01 -1.97
C LYS A 28 -11.96 14.82 -0.99
N LYS A 29 -13.25 14.50 -0.86
CA LYS A 29 -14.17 15.19 0.05
C LYS A 29 -14.06 14.72 1.50
N ASN A 30 -13.58 13.49 1.70
CA ASN A 30 -13.69 12.79 2.99
C ASN A 30 -12.34 12.46 3.62
N ILE A 31 -11.28 12.32 2.81
CA ILE A 31 -9.99 11.77 3.27
C ILE A 31 -9.35 12.61 4.36
N MET A 32 -9.43 13.94 4.30
CA MET A 32 -8.88 14.81 5.34
C MET A 32 -9.55 14.60 6.70
N SER A 33 -10.89 14.51 6.71
CA SER A 33 -11.64 14.23 7.94
C SER A 33 -11.32 12.84 8.48
N PHE A 34 -11.11 11.86 7.62
CA PHE A 34 -10.72 10.51 8.03
C PHE A 34 -9.31 10.49 8.62
N MET A 35 -8.31 11.01 7.89
CA MET A 35 -6.90 11.00 8.30
C MET A 35 -6.64 11.84 9.54
N SER A 36 -7.39 12.94 9.77
CA SER A 36 -7.29 13.72 11.02
C SER A 36 -7.60 12.90 12.29
N LYS A 37 -8.42 11.85 12.15
CA LYS A 37 -8.78 10.93 13.24
C LYS A 37 -7.85 9.73 13.32
N GLU A 38 -7.46 9.21 12.16
CA GLU A 38 -6.72 7.94 12.04
C GLU A 38 -5.19 8.10 12.00
N ASN A 39 -4.69 9.30 11.69
CA ASN A 39 -3.28 9.67 11.75
C ASN A 39 -3.09 11.00 12.52
N PRO A 40 -3.47 11.06 13.82
CA PRO A 40 -3.42 12.30 14.60
C PRO A 40 -2.00 12.81 14.86
N THR A 41 -0.99 11.94 14.74
CA THR A 41 0.44 12.27 14.88
C THR A 41 1.04 12.83 13.59
N ASN A 42 0.27 12.85 12.49
CA ASN A 42 0.71 13.27 11.15
C ASN A 42 1.97 12.56 10.67
N GLU A 43 2.08 11.26 10.96
CA GLU A 43 3.19 10.45 10.46
C GLU A 43 3.16 10.36 8.93
N SER A 44 4.35 10.18 8.33
CA SER A 44 4.49 10.02 6.88
C SER A 44 3.62 8.86 6.41
N THR A 45 2.55 9.17 5.68
CA THR A 45 1.54 8.19 5.27
C THR A 45 1.17 8.43 3.82
N THR A 46 1.08 7.36 3.05
CA THR A 46 0.48 7.41 1.71
C THR A 46 -0.64 6.39 1.61
N LEU A 47 -1.79 6.84 1.12
CA LEU A 47 -2.89 5.98 0.72
C LEU A 47 -2.90 5.84 -0.80
N TYR A 48 -2.99 4.62 -1.30
CA TYR A 48 -3.13 4.35 -2.73
C TYR A 48 -4.50 3.73 -3.02
N GLN A 49 -5.13 4.16 -4.10
CA GLN A 49 -6.35 3.55 -4.63
C GLN A 49 -6.13 3.22 -6.10
N PHE A 50 -6.38 1.97 -6.47
CA PHE A 50 -6.35 1.51 -7.86
C PHE A 50 -7.69 0.92 -8.23
N GLY A 51 -8.11 1.10 -9.48
CA GLY A 51 -9.35 0.51 -9.95
C GLY A 51 -9.63 0.82 -11.42
N ILE A 52 -10.75 0.31 -11.91
CA ILE A 52 -11.19 0.51 -13.29
C ILE A 52 -11.88 1.87 -13.40
N HIS A 53 -11.48 2.65 -14.38
CA HIS A 53 -12.08 3.92 -14.73
C HIS A 53 -13.33 3.69 -15.54
N GLU A 54 -14.45 4.17 -15.01
CA GLU A 54 -15.80 3.81 -15.46
C GLU A 54 -16.18 4.35 -16.85
N ILE A 55 -15.35 5.22 -17.46
CA ILE A 55 -15.61 5.80 -18.79
C ILE A 55 -14.86 5.04 -19.90
N ASP A 56 -13.58 4.71 -19.68
CA ASP A 56 -12.68 4.16 -20.71
C ASP A 56 -12.21 2.74 -20.41
N ASN A 57 -12.67 2.13 -19.30
CA ASN A 57 -12.35 0.78 -18.85
C ASN A 57 -10.85 0.50 -18.65
N LYS A 58 -10.04 1.54 -18.44
CA LYS A 58 -8.60 1.39 -18.12
C LYS A 58 -8.38 1.40 -16.61
N ILE A 59 -7.24 0.87 -16.16
CA ILE A 59 -6.85 0.90 -14.75
C ILE A 59 -6.18 2.25 -14.44
N TYR A 60 -6.68 2.95 -13.43
CA TYR A 60 -6.09 4.18 -12.92
C TYR A 60 -5.68 3.99 -11.46
N GLY A 61 -4.62 4.70 -11.05
CA GLY A 61 -4.16 4.78 -9.68
C GLY A 61 -4.19 6.22 -9.17
N TYR A 62 -4.52 6.40 -7.90
CA TYR A 62 -4.45 7.67 -7.19
C TYR A 62 -3.67 7.50 -5.90
N ALA A 63 -2.82 8.48 -5.58
CA ALA A 63 -2.11 8.59 -4.31
C ALA A 63 -2.61 9.79 -3.51
N TYR A 64 -2.64 9.63 -2.18
CA TYR A 64 -2.96 10.69 -1.23
C TYR A 64 -1.92 10.65 -0.11
N ARG A 65 -1.13 11.72 0.04
CA ARG A 65 0.06 11.72 0.89
C ARG A 65 -0.10 12.71 2.04
N SER A 66 0.41 12.38 3.22
CA SER A 66 0.46 13.38 4.30
C SER A 66 1.32 14.60 3.93
N THR A 67 2.28 14.43 3.02
CA THR A 67 3.15 15.52 2.53
C THR A 67 2.47 16.51 1.58
N ASN A 68 1.25 16.22 1.11
CA ASN A 68 0.48 17.09 0.22
C ASN A 68 -0.96 17.32 0.71
N ASP A 69 -1.17 17.25 2.04
CA ASP A 69 -2.49 17.36 2.67
C ASP A 69 -3.52 16.39 2.07
N TYR A 70 -3.08 15.18 1.74
CA TYR A 70 -3.86 14.13 1.10
C TYR A 70 -4.59 14.60 -0.16
N SER A 71 -4.01 15.56 -0.88
CA SER A 71 -4.50 15.96 -2.19
C SER A 71 -4.33 14.80 -3.16
N SER A 72 -5.37 14.55 -3.97
CA SER A 72 -5.36 13.49 -4.97
C SER A 72 -4.29 13.74 -6.04
N GLU A 73 -3.42 12.76 -6.20
CA GLU A 73 -2.38 12.69 -7.22
C GLU A 73 -2.69 11.50 -8.13
N GLN A 74 -3.08 11.74 -9.39
CA GLN A 74 -3.22 10.66 -10.36
C GLN A 74 -1.83 10.11 -10.70
N LEU A 75 -1.66 8.80 -10.55
CA LEU A 75 -0.42 8.13 -10.87
C LEU A 75 -0.28 7.97 -12.39
N PRO A 76 0.93 8.14 -12.95
CA PRO A 76 1.18 7.95 -14.38
C PRO A 76 1.20 6.47 -14.78
N TYR A 77 1.09 5.57 -13.81
CA TYR A 77 1.14 4.12 -13.97
C TYR A 77 -0.08 3.46 -13.33
N SER A 78 -0.53 2.37 -13.92
CA SER A 78 -1.62 1.54 -13.39
C SER A 78 -1.16 0.59 -12.29
N ILE A 79 0.12 0.20 -12.31
CA ILE A 79 0.82 -0.61 -11.32
C ILE A 79 2.23 -0.01 -11.21
N GLY A 80 2.72 0.19 -9.99
CA GLY A 80 4.07 0.68 -9.77
C GLY A 80 4.69 -0.03 -8.59
N VAL A 81 5.94 -0.43 -8.75
CA VAL A 81 6.75 -1.04 -7.72
C VAL A 81 7.67 0.01 -7.11
N LYS A 82 7.74 0.05 -5.77
CA LYS A 82 8.71 0.86 -5.03
C LYS A 82 9.50 -0.06 -4.10
N PRO A 83 10.81 0.19 -3.89
CA PRO A 83 11.65 1.19 -4.56
C PRO A 83 11.74 0.97 -6.09
N THR A 84 11.99 2.03 -6.86
CA THR A 84 12.21 1.93 -8.31
C THR A 84 13.60 1.36 -8.59
N GLY A 85 13.71 0.38 -9.51
CA GLY A 85 14.98 -0.28 -9.84
C GLY A 85 15.03 -1.82 -9.80
N PRO A 86 14.34 -2.54 -8.89
CA PRO A 86 14.42 -4.02 -8.84
C PRO A 86 13.78 -4.70 -10.07
N PHE A 87 12.98 -3.94 -10.81
CA PHE A 87 12.43 -4.30 -12.12
C PHE A 87 12.68 -3.10 -13.03
N GLU A 88 13.60 -3.23 -13.98
CA GLU A 88 14.00 -2.13 -14.88
C GLU A 88 12.89 -1.80 -15.88
N THR A 89 12.06 -2.80 -16.21
CA THR A 89 10.93 -2.71 -17.14
C THR A 89 9.74 -3.55 -16.63
N ASP A 90 8.55 -3.27 -17.16
CA ASP A 90 7.35 -4.08 -16.93
C ASP A 90 7.59 -5.54 -17.39
N ASP A 91 8.31 -5.75 -18.48
CA ASP A 91 8.66 -7.08 -18.99
C ASP A 91 9.48 -7.88 -17.95
N ASN A 92 10.44 -7.23 -17.27
CA ASN A 92 11.20 -7.90 -16.21
C ASN A 92 10.34 -8.27 -15.00
N LEU A 93 9.31 -7.49 -14.70
CA LEU A 93 8.34 -7.82 -13.66
C LEU A 93 7.49 -9.02 -14.09
N PHE A 94 6.98 -9.02 -15.32
CA PHE A 94 6.18 -10.13 -15.85
C PHE A 94 6.98 -11.43 -15.96
N ASP A 95 8.25 -11.37 -16.39
CA ASP A 95 9.15 -12.52 -16.41
C ASP A 95 9.39 -13.08 -15.00
N PHE A 96 9.59 -12.21 -14.01
CA PHE A 96 9.75 -12.63 -12.62
C PHE A 96 8.47 -13.26 -12.05
N LEU A 97 7.31 -12.76 -12.47
CA LEU A 97 6.01 -13.29 -12.09
C LEU A 97 5.62 -14.56 -12.87
N SER A 98 6.37 -14.91 -13.91
CA SER A 98 6.05 -16.05 -14.78
C SER A 98 6.00 -17.35 -13.99
N GLY A 99 4.85 -18.04 -14.05
CA GLY A 99 4.60 -19.27 -13.31
C GLY A 99 4.18 -19.08 -11.85
N LEU A 100 4.16 -17.85 -11.34
CA LEU A 100 3.62 -17.52 -10.01
C LEU A 100 2.16 -17.09 -10.14
N LEU A 101 1.31 -17.52 -9.21
CA LEU A 101 -0.12 -17.18 -9.22
C LEU A 101 -0.56 -16.62 -7.86
N GLY A 102 -1.49 -15.67 -7.92
CA GLY A 102 -2.19 -15.13 -6.75
C GLY A 102 -1.25 -14.56 -5.67
N GLU A 103 -1.43 -15.03 -4.45
CA GLU A 103 -0.72 -14.52 -3.27
C GLU A 103 0.78 -14.84 -3.28
N GLU A 104 1.19 -15.94 -3.90
CA GLU A 104 2.60 -16.31 -4.00
C GLU A 104 3.38 -15.28 -4.83
N ALA A 105 2.80 -14.85 -5.96
CA ALA A 105 3.34 -13.78 -6.78
C ALA A 105 3.55 -12.49 -5.97
N LEU A 106 2.56 -12.10 -5.17
CA LEU A 106 2.64 -10.91 -4.32
C LEU A 106 3.76 -11.04 -3.27
N GLN A 107 3.83 -12.15 -2.55
CA GLN A 107 4.85 -12.39 -1.53
C GLN A 107 6.26 -12.35 -2.13
N LYS A 108 6.48 -12.98 -3.29
CA LYS A 108 7.77 -13.00 -3.98
C LYS A 108 8.19 -11.62 -4.45
N VAL A 109 7.27 -10.83 -4.98
CA VAL A 109 7.54 -9.43 -5.33
C VAL A 109 7.93 -8.64 -4.09
N MET A 110 7.17 -8.72 -3.00
CA MET A 110 7.47 -7.99 -1.76
C MET A 110 8.85 -8.33 -1.18
N LEU A 111 9.25 -9.61 -1.21
CA LEU A 111 10.58 -10.05 -0.80
C LEU A 111 11.69 -9.45 -1.68
N LYS A 112 11.54 -9.51 -3.01
CA LYS A 112 12.51 -8.93 -3.93
C LYS A 112 12.63 -7.41 -3.77
N LEU A 113 11.51 -6.73 -3.52
CA LEU A 113 11.50 -5.30 -3.22
C LEU A 113 12.23 -5.00 -1.92
N LYS A 114 12.03 -5.80 -0.87
CA LYS A 114 12.78 -5.68 0.38
C LYS A 114 14.28 -5.89 0.18
N GLU A 115 14.67 -6.96 -0.50
CA GLU A 115 16.10 -7.26 -0.75
C GLU A 115 16.80 -6.10 -1.44
N TYR A 116 16.15 -5.48 -2.41
CA TYR A 116 16.67 -4.28 -3.07
C TYR A 116 16.66 -3.06 -2.15
N ASP A 117 15.57 -2.82 -1.42
CA ASP A 117 15.44 -1.70 -0.49
C ASP A 117 16.52 -1.73 0.61
N ASP A 118 16.83 -2.92 1.15
CA ASP A 118 17.88 -3.14 2.16
C ASP A 118 19.29 -2.83 1.63
N GLN A 119 19.53 -3.00 0.32
CA GLN A 119 20.80 -2.67 -0.33
C GLN A 119 20.97 -1.16 -0.58
N LEU A 120 19.89 -0.38 -0.57
CA LEU A 120 19.97 1.06 -0.72
C LEU A 120 20.56 1.71 0.54
N GLU A 121 21.46 2.67 0.35
CA GLU A 121 21.95 3.50 1.44
C GLU A 121 20.81 4.27 2.12
N THR A 122 20.92 4.53 3.43
CA THR A 122 19.86 5.20 4.21
C THR A 122 19.47 6.58 3.66
N GLN A 123 20.43 7.31 3.09
CA GLN A 123 20.23 8.61 2.45
C GLN A 123 19.64 8.54 1.04
N ASN A 124 19.48 7.34 0.47
CA ASN A 124 18.96 7.19 -0.87
C ASN A 124 17.47 7.55 -0.90
N THR A 125 17.10 8.50 -1.75
CA THR A 125 15.72 9.01 -1.87
C THR A 125 14.71 7.97 -2.33
N TYR A 126 15.16 6.86 -2.92
CA TYR A 126 14.30 5.75 -3.33
C TYR A 126 14.10 4.71 -2.24
N LYS A 127 14.88 4.72 -1.15
CA LYS A 127 14.70 3.80 -0.03
C LYS A 127 13.38 4.14 0.67
N VAL A 128 12.52 3.14 0.84
CA VAL A 128 11.18 3.31 1.42
C VAL A 128 10.97 2.52 2.70
N GLY A 129 11.90 1.65 3.09
CA GLY A 129 11.84 0.89 4.35
C GLY A 129 10.81 -0.23 4.28
N ILE A 130 11.10 -1.28 3.50
CA ILE A 130 10.19 -2.43 3.34
C ILE A 130 10.43 -3.48 4.43
N GLY A 131 9.36 -3.81 5.18
CA GLY A 131 9.36 -4.85 6.19
C GLY A 131 8.02 -4.94 6.92
N GLY A 132 7.98 -5.63 8.07
CA GLY A 132 6.80 -5.71 8.94
C GLY A 132 5.91 -6.93 8.67
N LEU A 133 4.60 -6.75 8.77
CA LEU A 133 3.62 -7.79 8.40
C LEU A 133 3.03 -7.46 7.03
N LEU A 134 2.91 -8.47 6.18
CA LEU A 134 2.15 -8.34 4.94
C LEU A 134 0.69 -8.71 5.23
N GLU A 135 -0.20 -7.71 5.22
CA GLU A 135 -1.64 -7.92 5.30
C GLU A 135 -2.25 -7.87 3.89
N VAL A 136 -2.87 -8.96 3.47
CA VAL A 136 -3.56 -9.09 2.18
C VAL A 136 -5.04 -9.20 2.41
N CYS A 137 -5.79 -8.37 1.70
CA CYS A 137 -7.24 -8.29 1.78
C CYS A 137 -7.81 -8.75 0.42
N VAL A 138 -8.41 -9.94 0.39
CA VAL A 138 -8.98 -10.54 -0.82
C VAL A 138 -10.49 -10.35 -0.79
N PHE A 139 -11.01 -9.69 -1.83
CA PHE A 139 -12.43 -9.46 -2.02
C PHE A 139 -12.99 -10.44 -3.03
N GLU A 140 -13.94 -11.26 -2.58
CA GLU A 140 -14.77 -12.05 -3.47
C GLU A 140 -16.20 -11.50 -3.50
N LYS A 141 -17.04 -12.04 -4.37
CA LYS A 141 -18.41 -11.55 -4.60
C LYS A 141 -19.26 -11.49 -3.30
N TYR A 142 -18.97 -12.36 -2.33
CA TYR A 142 -19.75 -12.50 -1.10
C TYR A 142 -18.90 -12.65 0.17
N SER A 143 -17.58 -12.53 0.06
CA SER A 143 -16.68 -12.69 1.19
C SER A 143 -15.53 -11.69 1.14
N LEU A 144 -14.98 -11.47 2.33
CA LEU A 144 -13.77 -10.72 2.56
C LEU A 144 -12.83 -11.63 3.35
N ASP A 145 -11.70 -11.96 2.76
CA ASP A 145 -10.65 -12.74 3.41
C ASP A 145 -9.46 -11.84 3.72
N ILE A 146 -9.13 -11.73 5.00
CA ILE A 146 -7.93 -11.04 5.46
C ILE A 146 -6.90 -12.11 5.82
N LYS A 147 -5.76 -12.07 5.14
CA LYS A 147 -4.63 -12.96 5.36
C LYS A 147 -3.43 -12.15 5.80
N ILE A 148 -2.75 -12.62 6.84
CA ILE A 148 -1.57 -11.98 7.38
C ILE A 148 -0.40 -12.93 7.16
N TYR A 149 0.66 -12.44 6.53
CA TYR A 149 1.86 -13.19 6.26
C TYR A 149 3.07 -12.57 6.96
N ASP A 150 3.81 -13.41 7.66
CA ASP A 150 5.14 -13.14 8.20
C ASP A 150 6.18 -13.63 7.17
N ILE A 151 6.34 -12.90 6.07
CA ILE A 151 7.26 -13.28 4.99
C ILE A 151 8.65 -12.66 5.14
N PHE A 152 8.78 -11.56 5.88
CA PHE A 152 10.04 -10.83 5.94
C PHE A 152 10.97 -11.45 6.99
N PRO A 153 12.20 -11.89 6.62
CA PRO A 153 13.07 -12.63 7.54
C PRO A 153 13.43 -11.91 8.85
N ASP A 154 13.42 -10.58 8.82
CA ASP A 154 13.78 -9.69 9.92
C ASP A 154 12.57 -9.23 10.76
N TYR A 155 11.35 -9.64 10.41
CA TYR A 155 10.12 -9.16 11.05
C TYR A 155 10.20 -9.28 12.57
N ARG A 156 10.57 -10.45 13.10
CA ARG A 156 10.62 -10.69 14.55
C ARG A 156 11.62 -9.79 15.26
N SER A 157 12.84 -9.67 14.72
CA SER A 157 13.88 -8.82 15.31
C SER A 157 13.48 -7.34 15.30
N VAL A 158 12.90 -6.86 14.20
CA VAL A 158 12.43 -5.47 14.08
C VAL A 158 11.25 -5.22 15.01
N HIS A 159 10.31 -6.16 15.11
CA HIS A 159 9.17 -6.05 16.01
C HIS A 159 9.60 -6.01 17.48
N GLU A 160 10.55 -6.86 17.90
CA GLU A 160 11.12 -6.83 19.24
C GLU A 160 11.86 -5.51 19.55
N GLU A 161 12.60 -4.96 18.58
CA GLU A 161 13.26 -3.67 18.71
C GLU A 161 12.26 -2.53 18.91
N ILE A 162 11.19 -2.50 18.12
CA ILE A 162 10.08 -1.54 18.27
C ILE A 162 9.48 -1.66 19.67
N LEU A 163 9.17 -2.88 20.13
CA LEU A 163 8.59 -3.10 21.47
C LEU A 163 9.53 -2.64 22.59
N LYS A 164 10.83 -2.88 22.48
CA LYS A 164 11.83 -2.39 23.45
C LYS A 164 11.85 -0.86 23.50
N ASN A 165 11.82 -0.21 22.34
CA ASN A 165 11.81 1.25 22.27
C ASN A 165 10.49 1.86 22.76
N CYS A 166 9.37 1.13 22.67
CA CYS A 166 8.10 1.54 23.26
C CYS A 166 8.04 1.36 24.79
N GLN A 167 8.81 0.43 25.37
CA GLN A 167 8.83 0.15 26.81
C GLN A 167 9.76 1.05 27.62
N LEU A 168 10.63 1.83 26.98
CA LEU A 168 11.59 2.74 27.63
C LEU A 168 11.01 4.13 27.93
N GLY A 169 9.71 4.32 27.71
CA GLY A 169 8.98 5.59 27.93
C GLY A 169 8.11 5.64 29.19
N VAL A 170 8.41 4.86 30.24
CA VAL A 170 7.72 4.91 31.54
C VAL A 170 8.70 5.29 32.65
#